data_AF-A0A8S4DCR9-F1
#
_entry.id   AF-A0A8S4DCR9-F1
#
_cell.length_a   1.000
_cell.length_b   1.000
_cell.length_c   1.000
_cell.angle_alpha   90.00
_cell.angle_beta   90.00
_cell.angle_gamma   90.00
#
_symmetry.space_group_name_H-M   'P 1'
#
loop_
_entity.id
_entity.type
_entity.pdbx_description
1 polymer ?
#
loop_
_entity_poly.entity_id
_entity_poly.type
_entity_poly.pdbx_seq_one_letter_code
_entity_poly.pdbx_strand_id
1 'polypeptide(L)'
;MREVTTIDPKWLVEFAPAFFKFSDPTKLSKFKKNQRLEPLYNKYEEPNAWRISRVTTIDPKWLVEFAPAFFKFSDPTKLSKFKKNQRLEPLYNKYEEPNAWRISRVRRRRN
;
A
#
# COMPACT_ATOMS: atom_id res chain seq x y z
N MET A 1 14.36 37.74 4.25
CA MET A 1 14.62 37.55 5.70
C MET A 1 16.05 37.99 5.95
N ARG A 2 16.29 38.99 6.81
CA ARG A 2 17.64 39.50 7.09
C ARG A 2 18.14 39.13 8.49
N GLU A 3 17.24 38.99 9.45
CA GLU A 3 17.53 38.54 10.81
C GLU A 3 16.62 37.35 11.12
N VAL A 4 17.20 36.16 11.29
CA VAL A 4 16.46 34.91 11.51
C VAL A 4 16.96 34.28 12.80
N THR A 5 16.07 34.09 13.76
CA THR A 5 16.33 33.39 15.01
C THR A 5 15.37 32.20 15.15
N THR A 6 15.83 31.13 15.79
CA THR A 6 15.00 29.97 16.08
C THR A 6 14.06 30.30 17.24
N ILE A 7 12.77 30.04 17.06
CA ILE A 7 11.72 30.27 18.07
C ILE A 7 11.04 28.94 18.37
N ASP A 8 10.76 28.67 19.65
CA ASP A 8 9.91 27.54 20.04
C ASP A 8 8.44 27.87 19.73
N PRO A 9 7.71 27.02 18.97
CA PRO A 9 6.29 27.20 18.69
C PRO A 9 5.43 27.45 19.93
N LYS A 10 5.82 26.92 21.09
CA LYS A 10 5.10 27.13 22.36
C LYS A 10 5.04 28.61 22.75
N TRP A 11 6.11 29.36 22.52
CA TRP A 11 6.18 30.79 22.85
C TRP A 11 5.13 31.61 22.09
N LEU A 12 4.81 31.25 20.85
CA LEU A 12 3.81 31.98 20.06
C LEU A 12 2.41 31.87 20.67
N VAL A 13 2.06 30.71 21.22
CA VAL A 13 0.75 30.49 21.86
C VAL A 13 0.69 31.19 23.22
N GLU A 14 1.81 31.25 23.96
CA GLU A 14 1.91 31.89 25.27
C GLU A 14 1.89 33.42 25.19
N PHE A 15 2.68 34.01 24.29
CA PHE A 15 2.81 35.47 24.18
C PHE A 15 1.76 36.11 23.25
N ALA A 16 1.14 35.35 22.35
CA ALA A 16 0.15 35.87 21.39
C ALA A 16 -1.08 34.95 21.23
N PRO A 17 -1.84 34.67 22.32
CA PRO A 17 -2.99 33.76 22.30
C PRO A 17 -4.17 34.25 21.44
N ALA A 18 -4.25 35.55 21.14
CA ALA A 18 -5.25 36.10 20.23
C ALA A 18 -5.03 35.64 18.76
N PHE A 19 -3.80 35.26 18.41
CA PHE A 19 -3.41 34.91 17.04
C PHE A 19 -3.12 33.42 16.87
N PHE A 20 -2.58 32.75 17.90
CA PHE A 20 -2.15 31.36 17.83
C PHE A 20 -2.86 30.47 18.85
N LYS A 21 -3.09 29.22 18.45
CA LYS A 21 -3.66 28.19 19.30
C LYS A 21 -3.07 26.83 18.97
N PHE A 22 -3.01 25.94 19.96
CA PHE A 22 -2.67 24.54 19.72
C PHE A 22 -3.77 23.83 18.93
N SER A 23 -3.35 22.97 18.00
CA SER A 23 -4.27 22.05 17.34
C SER A 23 -4.52 20.84 18.24
N ASP A 24 -5.77 20.40 18.31
CA ASP A 24 -6.13 19.12 18.93
C ASP A 24 -5.40 17.96 18.21
N PRO A 25 -4.57 17.16 18.92
CA PRO A 25 -3.78 16.10 18.30
C PRO A 25 -4.63 14.96 17.72
N THR A 26 -5.87 14.83 18.17
CA THR A 26 -6.82 13.82 17.68
C THR A 26 -7.54 14.25 16.41
N LYS A 27 -7.46 15.54 16.04
CA LYS A 27 -8.20 16.11 14.91
C LYS A 27 -7.27 16.68 13.84
N LEU A 28 -7.53 16.31 12.59
CA LEU A 28 -6.80 16.86 11.45
C LEU A 28 -7.27 18.27 11.10
N SER A 29 -6.34 19.22 10.98
CA SER A 29 -6.64 20.60 10.54
C SER A 29 -7.15 20.64 9.09
N LYS A 30 -7.92 21.68 8.73
CA LYS A 30 -8.40 21.87 7.34
C LYS A 30 -7.24 21.90 6.34
N PHE A 31 -6.14 22.58 6.69
CA PHE A 31 -4.95 22.65 5.86
C PHE A 31 -4.36 21.25 5.61
N LYS A 32 -4.15 20.46 6.67
CA LYS A 32 -3.56 19.12 6.54
C LYS A 32 -4.49 18.13 5.83
N LYS A 33 -5.81 18.29 5.95
CA LYS A 33 -6.82 17.52 5.17
C LYS A 33 -6.71 17.77 3.66
N ASN A 34 -6.36 18.98 3.26
CA ASN A 34 -6.29 19.37 1.84
C ASN A 34 -4.92 19.11 1.20
N GLN A 35 -3.91 18.74 1.98
CA GLN A 35 -2.61 18.36 1.44
C GLN A 35 -2.72 17.02 0.70
N ARG A 36 -2.10 16.95 -0.48
CA ARG A 36 -2.01 15.76 -1.31
C ARG A 36 -0.54 15.43 -1.53
N LEU A 37 -0.22 14.15 -1.55
CA LEU A 37 1.11 13.66 -1.88
C LEU A 37 1.14 13.26 -3.35
N GLU A 38 2.28 13.49 -3.98
CA GLU A 38 2.59 13.04 -5.34
C GLU A 38 3.74 12.03 -5.30
N PRO A 39 3.76 11.04 -6.20
CA PRO A 39 4.88 10.13 -6.31
C PRO A 39 6.14 10.87 -6.75
N LEU A 40 7.29 10.25 -6.52
CA LEU A 40 8.57 10.77 -6.97
C LEU A 40 8.58 10.87 -8.50
N TYR A 41 9.19 11.95 -9.02
CA TYR A 41 9.32 12.15 -10.46
C TYR A 41 10.15 11.03 -11.11
N ASN A 42 9.59 10.42 -12.15
CA ASN A 42 10.26 9.45 -13.01
C ASN A 42 10.28 9.99 -14.45
N LYS A 43 11.46 10.09 -15.07
CA LYS A 43 11.63 10.61 -16.44
C LYS A 43 11.05 9.68 -17.51
N TYR A 44 11.02 8.37 -17.24
CA TYR A 44 10.61 7.36 -18.22
C TYR A 44 9.10 7.12 -18.28
N GLU A 45 8.36 7.65 -17.30
CA GLU A 45 6.92 7.45 -17.20
C GLU A 45 6.18 8.75 -17.51
N GLU A 46 5.03 8.61 -18.16
CA GLU A 46 4.18 9.76 -18.42
C GLU A 46 3.57 10.30 -17.12
N PRO A 47 3.47 11.64 -16.98
CA PRO A 47 2.83 12.25 -15.83
C PRO A 47 1.41 11.70 -15.62
N ASN A 48 1.11 11.29 -14.38
CA ASN A 48 -0.19 10.75 -13.97
C ASN A 48 -0.59 9.40 -14.61
N ALA A 49 0.28 8.71 -15.34
CA ALA A 49 -0.03 7.38 -15.89
C ALA A 49 -0.36 6.35 -14.81
N TRP A 50 0.20 6.50 -13.61
CA TRP A 50 -0.11 5.70 -12.43
C TRP A 50 -1.56 5.84 -11.92
N ARG A 51 -2.30 6.87 -12.36
CA ARG A 51 -3.69 7.06 -11.93
C ARG A 51 -4.56 6.01 -12.61
N ILE A 52 -5.27 5.21 -11.79
CA ILE A 52 -6.23 4.22 -12.27
C ILE A 52 -7.29 4.85 -13.20
N SER A 53 -7.65 6.13 -13.00
CA SER A 53 -8.55 6.87 -13.88
C SER A 53 -8.06 7.02 -15.32
N ARG A 54 -6.76 6.81 -15.58
CA ARG A 54 -6.15 6.81 -16.91
C ARG A 54 -5.90 5.40 -17.46
N VAL A 55 -6.12 4.36 -16.66
CA VAL A 55 -5.96 2.97 -17.09
C VAL A 55 -7.25 2.51 -17.74
N THR A 56 -7.21 2.18 -19.03
CA THR A 56 -8.32 1.56 -19.75
C THR A 56 -8.45 0.09 -19.38
N THR A 57 -9.68 -0.37 -19.12
CA THR A 57 -9.96 -1.80 -18.97
C THR A 57 -9.70 -2.52 -20.30
N ILE A 58 -8.94 -3.60 -20.27
CA ILE A 58 -8.63 -4.42 -21.45
C ILE A 58 -9.21 -5.83 -21.28
N ASP A 59 -9.66 -6.43 -22.38
CA ASP A 59 -9.99 -7.85 -22.41
C ASP A 59 -8.69 -8.66 -22.55
N PRO A 60 -8.41 -9.64 -21.65
CA PRO A 60 -7.25 -10.52 -21.77
C PRO A 60 -7.10 -11.20 -23.14
N LYS A 61 -8.20 -11.42 -23.87
CA LYS A 61 -8.15 -12.02 -25.22
C LYS A 61 -7.35 -11.18 -26.20
N TRP A 62 -7.44 -9.85 -26.11
CA TRP A 62 -6.73 -8.95 -27.01
C TRP A 62 -5.21 -9.08 -26.87
N LEU A 63 -4.69 -9.32 -25.66
CA LEU A 63 -3.25 -9.49 -25.45
C LEU A 63 -2.69 -10.71 -26.20
N VAL A 64 -3.45 -11.81 -26.24
CA VAL A 64 -3.05 -13.04 -26.94
C VAL A 64 -3.16 -12.87 -28.46
N GLU A 65 -4.18 -12.14 -28.94
CA GLU A 65 -4.39 -11.87 -30.37
C GLU A 65 -3.34 -10.91 -30.95
N PHE A 66 -3.04 -9.80 -30.25
CA PHE A 66 -2.09 -8.79 -30.74
C PHE A 66 -0.62 -9.15 -30.49
N ALA A 67 -0.32 -9.91 -29.43
CA ALA A 67 1.06 -10.21 -29.03
C ALA A 67 1.28 -11.70 -28.68
N PRO A 68 1.07 -12.63 -29.64
CA PRO A 68 1.19 -14.08 -29.40
C PRO A 68 2.63 -14.53 -29.07
N ALA A 69 3.64 -13.73 -29.42
CA ALA A 69 5.03 -14.00 -29.04
C ALA A 69 5.28 -13.89 -27.53
N PHE A 70 4.48 -13.08 -26.83
CA PHE A 70 4.64 -12.78 -25.40
C PHE A 70 3.57 -13.47 -24.55
N PHE A 71 2.33 -13.54 -25.03
CA PHE A 71 1.19 -14.05 -24.27
C PHE A 71 0.59 -15.30 -24.91
N LYS A 72 0.17 -16.22 -24.05
CA LYS A 72 -0.59 -17.41 -24.45
C LYS A 72 -1.64 -17.75 -23.40
N PHE A 73 -2.76 -18.32 -23.84
CA PHE A 73 -3.71 -18.89 -22.91
C PHE A 73 -3.11 -20.11 -22.20
N SER A 74 -3.41 -20.23 -20.90
CA SER A 74 -3.08 -21.43 -20.14
C SER A 74 -4.02 -22.56 -20.52
N ASP A 75 -3.49 -23.77 -20.67
CA ASP A 75 -4.28 -24.99 -20.80
C ASP A 75 -5.15 -25.16 -19.54
N PRO A 76 -6.50 -25.23 -19.66
CA PRO A 76 -7.40 -25.29 -18.51
C PRO A 76 -7.20 -26.58 -17.68
N THR A 77 -6.62 -27.62 -18.28
CA THR A 77 -6.37 -28.90 -17.61
C THR A 77 -5.06 -28.92 -16.81
N LYS A 78 -4.18 -27.94 -17.01
CA LYS A 78 -2.84 -27.90 -16.41
C LYS A 78 -2.63 -26.66 -15.56
N LEU A 79 -2.10 -26.84 -14.35
CA LEU A 79 -1.67 -25.72 -13.51
C LEU A 79 -0.39 -25.08 -14.05
N SER A 80 -0.33 -23.74 -14.00
CA SER A 80 0.91 -23.00 -14.23
C SER A 80 1.92 -23.25 -13.11
N LYS A 81 3.22 -23.11 -13.40
CA LYS A 81 4.30 -23.24 -12.40
C LYS A 81 4.08 -22.28 -11.22
N PHE A 82 3.67 -21.05 -11.51
CA PHE A 82 3.37 -20.04 -10.50
C PHE A 82 2.24 -20.49 -9.57
N LYS A 83 1.10 -20.92 -10.14
CA LYS A 83 -0.05 -21.37 -9.35
C LYS A 83 0.26 -22.64 -8.56
N LYS A 84 1.09 -23.54 -9.09
CA LYS A 84 1.54 -24.76 -8.38
C LYS A 84 2.37 -24.45 -7.15
N ASN A 85 3.14 -23.36 -7.16
CA ASN A 85 4.00 -22.96 -6.05
C ASN A 85 3.27 -22.12 -4.99
N GLN A 86 2.06 -21.64 -5.27
CA GLN A 86 1.27 -20.91 -4.28
C GLN A 86 0.82 -21.84 -3.16
N ARG A 87 0.87 -21.33 -1.93
CA ARG A 87 0.44 -22.04 -0.72
C ARG A 87 -0.66 -21.22 -0.07
N LEU A 88 -1.73 -21.89 0.33
CA LEU A 88 -2.77 -21.29 1.13
C LEU A 88 -2.42 -21.48 2.61
N GLU A 89 -2.67 -20.44 3.40
CA GLU A 89 -2.60 -20.49 4.84
C GLU A 89 -4.01 -20.27 5.41
N PRO A 90 -4.37 -20.93 6.52
CA PRO A 90 -5.65 -20.68 7.16
C PRO A 90 -5.72 -19.24 7.66
N LEU A 91 -6.96 -18.76 7.83
CA LEU A 91 -7.20 -17.43 8.39
C LEU A 91 -6.55 -17.31 9.78
N TYR A 92 -5.95 -16.16 10.05
CA TYR A 92 -5.32 -15.89 11.34
C TYR A 92 -6.32 -15.99 12.49
N ASN A 93 -5.99 -16.78 13.50
CA ASN A 93 -6.74 -16.89 14.75
C ASN A 93 -5.82 -16.50 15.91
N LYS A 94 -6.19 -15.47 16.68
CA LYS A 94 -5.41 -14.99 17.83
C LYS A 94 -5.29 -15.98 18.99
N TYR A 95 -6.21 -16.95 19.07
CA TYR A 95 -6.27 -17.92 20.18
C TYR A 95 -5.49 -19.20 19.88
N GLU A 96 -5.00 -19.37 18.65
CA GLU A 96 -4.24 -20.54 18.23
C GLU A 96 -2.79 -20.16 17.93
N GLU A 97 -1.88 -21.06 18.29
CA GLU A 97 -0.47 -20.86 17.96
C GLU A 97 -0.21 -21.02 16.45
N PRO A 98 0.75 -20.26 15.89
CA PRO A 98 1.12 -20.38 14.48
C PRO A 98 1.43 -21.83 14.08
N ASN A 99 0.86 -22.31 12.98
CA ASN A 99 1.06 -23.68 12.48
C ASN A 99 0.58 -24.82 13.42
N ALA A 100 -0.22 -24.53 14.46
CA ALA A 100 -0.81 -25.58 15.31
C ALA A 100 -1.69 -26.56 14.53
N TRP A 101 -2.36 -26.06 13.49
CA TRP A 101 -3.16 -26.83 12.54
C TRP A 101 -2.36 -27.88 11.74
N ARG A 102 -1.02 -27.80 11.70
CA ARG A 102 -0.21 -28.78 10.95
C ARG A 102 -0.14 -30.10 11.70
N ILE A 103 -0.59 -31.18 11.08
CA ILE A 103 -0.49 -32.56 11.61
C ILE A 103 0.95 -32.91 12.01
N SER A 104 1.94 -32.43 11.26
CA SER A 104 3.36 -32.63 11.58
C SER A 104 3.76 -32.06 12.94
N ARG A 105 3.11 -30.98 13.39
CA ARG A 105 3.35 -30.34 14.67
C ARG A 105 2.71 -31.14 15.81
N VAL A 106 1.51 -31.66 15.59
CA VAL A 106 0.83 -32.57 16.54
C VAL A 106 1.65 -33.83 16.80
N ARG A 107 2.21 -34.44 15.75
CA ARG A 107 3.05 -35.64 15.87
C ARG A 107 4.32 -35.40 16.71
N ARG A 108 4.95 -34.23 16.61
CA ARG A 108 6.14 -33.88 17.44
C ARG A 108 5.84 -33.67 18.92
N ARG A 109 4.60 -33.30 19.28
CA ARG A 109 4.23 -33.11 20.69
C ARG A 109 3.95 -34.42 21.43
N ARG A 110 3.72 -35.51 20.69
CA ARG A 110 3.30 -36.80 21.24
C ARG A 110 4.47 -37.76 21.52
N ASN A 111 5.65 -37.45 20.99
CA ASN A 111 6.92 -38.08 21.33
C ASN A 111 7.68 -37.20 22.31
#